data_AF-A0A0B1T8T3-F1
#
_entry.id   AF-A0A0B1T8T3-F1
#
_cell.length_a   1.000
_cell.length_b   1.000
_cell.length_c   1.000
_cell.angle_alpha   90.00
_cell.angle_beta   90.00
_cell.angle_gamma   90.00
#
_symmetry.space_group_name_H-M   'P 1'
#
loop_
_entity.id
_entity.type
_entity.pdbx_description
1 polymer ?
#
loop_
_entity_poly.entity_id
_entity_poly.type
_entity_poly.pdbx_seq_one_letter_code
_entity_poly.pdbx_strand_id
1 'polypeptide(L)'
;MNKMHCCDFCLPYVEATLKLFHLHHTMMFQIDQILVEETVEPESGGAAGDSDDGKPKPVTRKKIHPEAVPHFRAEILAQRYRWHKETEAMIIARMPFEEQIKRPYFHVKPLEAEQLKNWRLYLDFEIAEGNETRIAVLFERCLIACALYDQFWTKYARWTQKQRGSDSAREIYRRSLQHNPGNVRLVLAFSAFEEALVLRSHAIPPLSLLVFVRVECSS
;
A
#
# COMPACT_ATOMS: atom_id res chain seq x y z
N MET A 1 -2.07 9.08 -25.03
CA MET A 1 -1.81 7.62 -25.05
C MET A 1 -0.59 7.35 -24.16
N ASN A 2 -0.77 7.47 -22.84
CA ASN A 2 0.32 7.30 -21.88
C ASN A 2 0.14 5.96 -21.18
N LYS A 3 1.12 5.08 -21.36
CA LYS A 3 1.23 3.82 -20.61
C LYS A 3 1.55 4.18 -19.16
N MET A 4 0.54 4.22 -18.30
CA MET A 4 0.75 4.09 -16.86
C MET A 4 1.30 2.69 -16.64
N HIS A 5 2.61 2.61 -16.44
CA HIS A 5 3.29 1.38 -16.06
C HIS A 5 2.72 0.90 -14.73
N CYS A 6 2.49 -0.40 -14.61
CA CYS A 6 1.92 -1.10 -13.44
C CYS A 6 2.69 -0.88 -12.11
N CYS A 7 3.73 -0.05 -12.08
CA CYS A 7 4.66 0.07 -10.96
C CYS A 7 4.18 1.02 -9.84
N ASP A 8 3.18 1.88 -10.09
CA ASP A 8 2.77 2.91 -9.12
C ASP A 8 1.76 2.41 -8.06
N PHE A 9 1.27 1.17 -8.16
CA PHE A 9 0.30 0.60 -7.21
C PHE A 9 0.94 -0.32 -6.14
N CYS A 10 2.25 -0.19 -5.92
CA CYS A 10 2.95 -0.71 -4.73
C CYS A 10 2.85 0.24 -3.53
N LEU A 11 1.67 0.80 -3.25
CA LEU A 11 1.44 1.62 -2.07
C LEU A 11 1.62 0.93 -0.68
N PRO A 12 1.80 -0.41 -0.53
CA PRO A 12 2.34 -0.96 0.72
C PRO A 12 3.82 -0.61 0.97
N TYR A 13 4.54 -0.13 -0.05
CA TYR A 13 5.95 0.26 0.04
C TYR A 13 6.14 1.58 0.82
N VAL A 14 5.07 2.39 0.97
CA VAL A 14 5.14 3.69 1.65
C VAL A 14 5.18 3.53 3.19
N GLU A 15 4.53 2.50 3.75
CA GLU A 15 4.63 2.20 5.19
C GLU A 15 5.99 1.60 5.57
N ALA A 16 6.56 0.77 4.69
CA ALA A 16 7.92 0.25 4.86
C ALA A 16 8.95 1.38 4.79
N THR A 17 8.77 2.37 3.91
CA THR A 17 9.64 3.54 3.80
C THR A 17 9.48 4.53 4.96
N LEU A 18 8.27 4.72 5.52
CA LEU A 18 8.06 5.53 6.73
C LEU A 18 8.76 4.95 7.97
N LYS A 19 8.71 3.61 8.15
CA LYS A 19 9.51 2.94 9.20
C LYS A 19 11.01 3.02 8.92
N LEU A 20 11.41 2.97 7.64
CA LEU A 20 12.79 3.22 7.21
C LEU A 20 13.24 4.65 7.52
N PHE A 21 12.35 5.65 7.39
CA PHE A 21 12.64 7.07 7.60
C PHE A 21 12.82 7.40 9.10
N HIS A 22 12.02 6.78 9.97
CA HIS A 22 12.17 6.92 11.42
C HIS A 22 13.49 6.30 11.92
N LEU A 23 13.91 5.17 11.35
CA LEU A 23 15.21 4.55 11.65
C LEU A 23 16.38 5.33 11.02
N HIS A 24 16.19 5.96 9.86
CA HIS A 24 17.19 6.82 9.23
C HIS A 24 17.59 8.00 10.13
N HIS A 25 16.63 8.55 10.88
CA HIS A 25 16.89 9.61 11.85
C HIS A 25 17.77 9.12 13.02
N THR A 26 17.55 7.90 13.50
CA THR A 26 18.40 7.27 14.52
C THR A 26 19.80 6.90 13.97
N MET A 27 19.89 6.57 12.68
CA MET A 27 21.16 6.24 12.00
C MET A 27 22.06 7.44 11.72
N MET A 28 21.53 8.67 11.60
CA MET A 28 22.38 9.86 11.45
C MET A 28 23.30 10.10 12.65
N PHE A 29 22.90 9.64 13.85
CA PHE A 29 23.70 9.80 15.07
C PHE A 29 24.93 8.87 15.15
N GLN A 30 25.01 7.80 14.36
CA GLN A 30 26.15 6.85 14.39
C GLN A 30 27.13 7.02 13.22
N ILE A 31 26.78 7.78 12.19
CA ILE A 31 27.66 8.06 11.03
C ILE A 31 28.83 8.96 11.42
N ASP A 32 28.69 9.78 12.47
CA ASP A 32 29.77 10.65 12.97
C ASP A 32 31.00 9.88 13.48
N GLN A 33 30.90 8.56 13.69
CA GLN A 33 32.03 7.69 14.05
C GLN A 33 32.86 7.20 12.84
N ILE A 34 32.47 7.55 11.61
CA ILE A 34 33.12 7.08 10.36
C ILE A 34 34.22 8.05 9.88
N LEU A 35 34.24 9.26 10.41
CA LEU A 35 35.13 10.33 9.98
C LEU A 35 36.41 10.31 10.82
N VAL A 36 37.51 9.85 10.22
CA VAL A 36 38.84 10.06 10.80
C VAL A 36 39.37 11.39 10.28
N GLU A 37 39.76 12.26 11.20
CA GLU A 37 40.42 13.54 10.89
C GLU A 37 41.92 13.29 10.71
N GLU A 38 42.37 13.23 9.46
CA GLU A 38 43.80 13.23 9.14
C GLU A 38 44.21 14.68 8.83
N THR A 39 45.16 15.21 9.61
CA THR A 39 45.83 16.48 9.31
C THR A 39 46.93 16.20 8.29
N VAL A 40 46.80 16.75 7.09
CA VAL A 40 47.85 16.66 6.07
C VAL A 40 48.70 17.93 6.15
N GLU A 41 49.96 17.79 6.57
CA GLU A 41 50.99 18.83 6.46
C GLU A 41 51.33 19.02 4.96
N PRO A 42 51.42 20.26 4.45
CA PRO A 42 51.72 20.49 3.05
C PRO A 42 53.17 20.07 2.73
N GLU A 43 53.37 19.21 1.72
CA GLU A 43 54.71 18.88 1.25
C GLU A 43 55.44 20.15 0.80
N SER A 44 56.61 20.39 1.39
CA SER A 44 57.51 21.48 1.03
C SER A 44 58.18 21.21 -0.33
N GLY A 45 57.46 21.46 -1.41
CA GLY A 45 58.04 21.63 -2.74
C GLY A 45 58.61 23.05 -2.86
N GLY A 46 59.94 23.18 -2.83
CA GLY A 46 60.62 24.46 -2.74
C GLY A 46 60.52 25.37 -3.98
N ALA A 47 60.45 26.67 -3.75
CA ALA A 47 61.36 27.69 -4.30
C ALA A 47 61.04 29.06 -3.66
N ALA A 48 62.10 29.84 -3.41
CA ALA A 48 62.15 31.03 -2.57
C ALA A 48 61.34 32.24 -3.08
N GLY A 49 60.83 33.05 -2.14
CA GLY A 49 60.38 34.43 -2.41
C GLY A 49 59.41 35.02 -1.37
N ASP A 50 59.97 35.78 -0.42
CA ASP A 50 59.46 36.97 0.29
C ASP A 50 58.13 36.96 1.10
N SER A 51 58.29 37.26 2.40
CA SER A 51 57.39 37.90 3.39
C SER A 51 55.85 37.77 3.31
N ASP A 52 55.26 36.92 4.19
CA ASP A 52 53.99 37.16 4.89
C ASP A 52 53.85 36.18 6.09
N ASP A 53 53.60 36.68 7.30
CA ASP A 53 53.41 35.89 8.53
C ASP A 53 52.00 35.29 8.52
N GLY A 54 51.85 34.20 7.77
CA GLY A 54 50.60 33.46 7.63
C GLY A 54 50.89 31.97 7.71
N LYS A 55 51.07 31.45 8.93
CA LYS A 55 51.22 29.99 9.17
C LYS A 55 50.08 29.24 8.45
N PRO A 56 50.36 28.29 7.53
CA PRO A 56 49.30 27.59 6.81
C PRO A 56 48.44 26.81 7.82
N LYS A 57 47.14 27.11 7.85
CA LYS A 57 46.19 26.37 8.70
C LYS A 57 46.04 24.95 8.13
N PRO A 58 46.11 23.89 8.96
CA PRO A 58 45.99 22.53 8.49
C PRO A 58 44.62 22.31 7.85
N VAL A 59 44.59 21.78 6.62
CA VAL A 59 43.35 21.41 5.95
C VAL A 59 42.97 20.00 6.43
N THR A 60 42.03 19.92 7.36
CA THR A 60 41.49 18.65 7.86
C THR A 60 40.66 17.98 6.76
N ARG A 61 41.19 16.95 6.11
CA ARG A 61 40.45 16.16 5.12
C ARG A 61 39.85 14.95 5.80
N LYS A 62 38.53 14.97 6.02
CA LYS A 62 37.81 13.82 6.57
C LYS A 62 37.86 12.67 5.57
N LYS A 63 38.56 11.59 5.90
CA LYS A 63 38.61 10.36 5.10
C LYS A 63 37.79 9.28 5.79
N ILE A 64 37.15 8.44 4.98
CA ILE A 64 36.38 7.30 5.45
C ILE A 64 37.36 6.16 5.73
N HIS A 65 37.40 5.63 6.96
CA HIS A 65 38.34 4.55 7.34
C HIS A 65 38.09 3.28 6.50
N PRO A 66 38.99 2.89 5.58
CA PRO A 66 38.70 1.91 4.53
C PRO A 66 38.39 0.51 5.08
N GLU A 67 38.98 0.14 6.22
CA GLU A 67 38.72 -1.14 6.90
C GLU A 67 37.44 -1.11 7.75
N ALA A 68 36.96 0.07 8.17
CA ALA A 68 35.73 0.16 8.96
C ALA A 68 34.47 0.15 8.08
N VAL A 69 34.58 0.59 6.82
CA VAL A 69 33.44 0.63 5.87
C VAL A 69 32.77 -0.74 5.68
N PRO A 70 33.48 -1.85 5.46
CA PRO A 70 32.84 -3.16 5.30
C PRO A 70 32.11 -3.61 6.56
N HIS A 71 32.67 -3.35 7.75
CA HIS A 71 32.04 -3.68 9.03
C HIS A 71 30.73 -2.91 9.24
N PHE A 72 30.74 -1.61 8.99
CA PHE A 72 29.51 -0.81 9.07
C PHE A 72 28.48 -1.22 8.03
N ARG A 73 28.89 -1.52 6.80
CA ARG A 73 27.98 -2.05 5.77
C ARG A 73 27.35 -3.36 6.22
N ALA A 74 28.13 -4.28 6.77
CA ALA A 74 27.64 -5.56 7.27
C ALA A 74 26.64 -5.36 8.43
N GLU A 75 26.93 -4.46 9.37
CA GLU A 75 26.05 -4.15 10.50
C GLU A 75 24.72 -3.55 10.04
N ILE A 76 24.75 -2.58 9.12
CA ILE A 76 23.54 -1.98 8.55
C ILE A 76 22.67 -3.04 7.84
N LEU A 77 23.31 -3.93 7.07
CA LEU A 77 22.60 -5.02 6.40
C LEU A 77 22.01 -6.00 7.41
N ALA A 78 22.75 -6.38 8.44
CA ALA A 78 22.29 -7.28 9.49
C ALA A 78 21.06 -6.72 10.23
N GLN A 79 21.10 -5.43 10.58
CA GLN A 79 19.97 -4.74 11.22
C GLN A 79 18.72 -4.74 10.32
N ARG A 80 18.90 -4.49 9.01
CA ARG A 80 17.79 -4.41 8.04
C ARG A 80 17.31 -5.78 7.56
N TYR A 81 18.10 -6.83 7.78
CA TYR A 81 17.86 -8.17 7.24
C TYR A 81 16.50 -8.73 7.65
N ARG A 82 16.09 -8.54 8.91
CA ARG A 82 14.80 -9.06 9.41
C ARG A 82 13.61 -8.54 8.58
N TRP A 83 13.54 -7.23 8.35
CA TRP A 83 12.44 -6.60 7.63
C TRP A 83 12.49 -6.92 6.15
N HIS A 84 13.71 -7.00 5.59
CA HIS A 84 13.88 -7.44 4.21
C HIS A 84 13.36 -8.86 4.03
N LYS A 85 13.70 -9.80 4.91
CA LYS A 85 13.24 -11.19 4.85
C LYS A 85 11.74 -11.33 5.08
N GLU A 86 11.17 -10.60 6.04
CA GLU A 86 9.72 -10.56 6.23
C GLU A 86 9.01 -10.02 4.99
N THR A 87 9.51 -8.94 4.40
CA THR A 87 8.94 -8.33 3.19
C THR A 87 9.09 -9.24 1.97
N GLU A 88 10.23 -9.90 1.83
CA GLU A 88 10.51 -10.86 0.76
C GLU A 88 9.50 -12.03 0.83
N ALA A 89 9.30 -12.61 2.01
CA ALA A 89 8.30 -13.66 2.21
C ALA A 89 6.88 -13.17 1.87
N MET A 90 6.54 -11.95 2.27
CA MET A 90 5.26 -11.32 1.93
C MET A 90 5.09 -11.13 0.42
N ILE A 91 6.13 -10.67 -0.28
CA ILE A 91 6.08 -10.51 -1.75
C ILE A 91 5.90 -11.87 -2.40
N ILE A 92 6.73 -12.85 -2.05
CA ILE A 92 6.71 -14.21 -2.61
C ILE A 92 5.32 -14.86 -2.46
N ALA A 93 4.65 -14.69 -1.31
CA ALA A 93 3.31 -15.22 -1.11
C ALA A 93 2.25 -14.62 -2.06
N ARG A 94 2.46 -13.38 -2.53
CA ARG A 94 1.51 -12.64 -3.39
C ARG A 94 1.83 -12.73 -4.87
N MET A 95 3.09 -12.97 -5.22
CA MET A 95 3.57 -13.07 -6.61
C MET A 95 2.66 -13.92 -7.51
N PRO A 96 2.19 -15.12 -7.10
CA PRO A 96 1.34 -15.95 -7.96
C PRO A 96 0.04 -15.27 -8.39
N PHE A 97 -0.51 -14.38 -7.56
CA PHE A 97 -1.74 -13.64 -7.89
C PHE A 97 -1.45 -12.41 -8.74
N GLU A 98 -0.37 -11.68 -8.42
CA GLU A 98 0.01 -10.45 -9.12
C GLU A 98 0.41 -10.71 -10.58
N GLU A 99 1.15 -11.79 -10.84
CA GLU A 99 1.57 -12.17 -12.19
C GLU A 99 0.39 -12.48 -13.13
N GLN A 100 -0.74 -12.91 -12.59
CA GLN A 100 -1.94 -13.23 -13.36
C GLN A 100 -2.80 -11.99 -13.70
N ILE A 101 -2.51 -10.83 -13.09
CA ILE A 101 -3.23 -9.59 -13.36
C ILE A 101 -2.67 -8.91 -14.61
N LYS A 102 -3.25 -9.25 -15.77
CA LYS A 102 -2.86 -8.64 -17.06
C LYS A 102 -3.38 -7.22 -17.27
N ARG A 103 -4.48 -6.84 -16.60
CA ARG A 103 -5.18 -5.56 -16.80
C ARG A 103 -5.51 -4.92 -15.46
N PRO A 104 -4.64 -4.02 -14.94
CA PRO A 104 -4.84 -3.38 -13.64
C PRO A 104 -5.72 -2.11 -13.70
N TYR A 105 -6.17 -1.71 -14.89
CA TYR A 105 -6.98 -0.51 -15.10
C TYR A 105 -8.35 -0.86 -15.63
N PHE A 106 -9.29 0.09 -15.51
CA PHE A 106 -10.64 -0.06 -16.02
C PHE A 106 -10.68 -0.18 -17.55
N HIS A 107 -11.43 -1.17 -18.05
CA HIS A 107 -11.73 -1.29 -19.48
C HIS A 107 -13.13 -1.85 -19.67
N VAL A 108 -13.87 -1.31 -20.64
CA VAL A 108 -15.23 -1.76 -20.99
C VAL A 108 -15.29 -3.21 -21.51
N LYS A 109 -14.17 -3.77 -22.00
CA LYS A 109 -14.13 -5.15 -22.48
C LYS A 109 -14.15 -6.07 -21.26
N PRO A 110 -15.04 -7.07 -21.23
CA PRO A 110 -15.13 -7.97 -20.09
C PRO A 110 -13.78 -8.66 -19.87
N LEU A 111 -13.42 -8.81 -18.60
CA LEU A 111 -12.28 -9.60 -18.15
C LEU A 111 -12.57 -11.09 -18.38
N GLU A 112 -11.50 -11.83 -18.66
CA GLU A 112 -11.55 -13.29 -18.79
C GLU A 112 -11.95 -13.93 -17.45
N ALA A 113 -12.63 -15.08 -17.53
CA ALA A 113 -13.10 -15.80 -16.34
C ALA A 113 -11.95 -16.17 -15.38
N GLU A 114 -10.76 -16.47 -15.92
CA GLU A 114 -9.57 -16.79 -15.12
C GLU A 114 -9.09 -15.57 -14.32
N GLN A 115 -9.15 -14.37 -14.88
CA GLN A 115 -8.79 -13.15 -14.15
C GLN A 115 -9.77 -12.86 -13.02
N LEU A 116 -11.07 -13.04 -13.27
CA LEU A 116 -12.10 -12.91 -12.22
C LEU A 116 -11.90 -13.95 -11.11
N LYS A 117 -11.50 -15.16 -11.46
CA LYS A 117 -11.15 -16.22 -10.50
C LYS A 117 -9.91 -15.86 -9.69
N ASN A 118 -8.85 -15.38 -10.33
CA ASN A 118 -7.64 -14.92 -9.67
C ASN A 118 -7.92 -13.81 -8.64
N TRP A 119 -8.70 -12.78 -9.02
CA TRP A 119 -9.12 -11.73 -8.08
C TRP A 119 -9.90 -12.26 -6.89
N ARG A 120 -10.82 -13.22 -7.10
CA ARG A 120 -11.56 -13.84 -5.99
C ARG A 120 -10.64 -14.56 -5.02
N LEU A 121 -9.72 -15.37 -5.55
CA LEU A 121 -8.75 -16.14 -4.76
C LEU A 121 -7.78 -15.21 -4.01
N TYR A 122 -7.31 -14.14 -4.67
CA TYR A 122 -6.41 -13.18 -4.03
C TYR A 122 -7.09 -12.44 -2.88
N LEU A 123 -8.34 -12.01 -3.06
CA LEU A 123 -9.12 -11.42 -1.98
C LEU A 123 -9.35 -12.40 -0.82
N ASP A 124 -9.63 -13.67 -1.11
CA ASP A 124 -9.79 -14.70 -0.07
C ASP A 124 -8.50 -14.95 0.70
N PHE A 125 -7.36 -14.99 0.00
CA PHE A 125 -6.04 -15.09 0.61
C PHE A 125 -5.78 -13.93 1.58
N GLU A 126 -5.99 -12.69 1.15
CA GLU A 126 -5.76 -11.53 2.02
C GLU A 126 -6.73 -11.45 3.21
N ILE A 127 -7.99 -11.86 3.00
CA ILE A 127 -8.96 -11.94 4.09
C ILE A 127 -8.54 -12.99 5.13
N ALA A 128 -7.98 -14.12 4.70
CA ALA A 128 -7.49 -15.17 5.60
C ALA A 128 -6.26 -14.71 6.41
N GLU A 129 -5.40 -13.88 5.83
CA GLU A 129 -4.26 -13.27 6.52
C GLU A 129 -4.66 -12.22 7.56
N GLY A 130 -5.81 -11.56 7.39
CA GLY A 130 -6.42 -10.71 8.41
C GLY A 130 -5.86 -9.28 8.54
N ASN A 131 -4.98 -8.83 7.64
CA ASN A 131 -4.50 -7.45 7.68
C ASN A 131 -5.52 -6.47 7.06
N GLU A 132 -6.28 -5.76 7.88
CA GLU A 132 -7.38 -4.90 7.44
C GLU A 132 -6.98 -3.80 6.44
N THR A 133 -5.86 -3.11 6.68
CA THR A 133 -5.38 -2.04 5.79
C THR A 133 -5.06 -2.60 4.42
N ARG A 134 -4.36 -3.75 4.38
CA ARG A 134 -3.97 -4.42 3.14
C ARG A 134 -5.19 -4.96 2.38
N ILE A 135 -6.15 -5.54 3.09
CA ILE A 135 -7.40 -6.02 2.50
C ILE A 135 -8.19 -4.86 1.88
N ALA A 136 -8.32 -3.73 2.59
CA ALA A 136 -9.02 -2.55 2.08
C ALA A 136 -8.37 -2.00 0.80
N VAL A 137 -7.03 -1.87 0.78
CA VAL A 137 -6.28 -1.44 -0.40
C VAL A 137 -6.48 -2.41 -1.57
N LEU A 138 -6.46 -3.73 -1.32
CA LEU A 138 -6.66 -4.72 -2.37
C LEU A 138 -8.09 -4.67 -2.94
N PHE A 139 -9.12 -4.48 -2.10
CA PHE A 139 -10.49 -4.31 -2.56
C PHE A 139 -10.64 -3.09 -3.47
N GLU A 140 -10.15 -1.93 -3.05
CA GLU A 140 -10.20 -0.71 -3.87
C GLU A 140 -9.46 -0.92 -5.20
N ARG A 141 -8.29 -1.57 -5.17
CA ARG A 141 -7.53 -1.88 -6.40
C ARG A 141 -8.26 -2.87 -7.32
N CYS A 142 -8.92 -3.87 -6.75
CA CYS A 142 -9.75 -4.82 -7.50
C CYS A 142 -10.90 -4.09 -8.21
N LEU A 143 -11.55 -3.14 -7.54
CA LEU A 143 -12.68 -2.39 -8.08
C LEU A 143 -12.29 -1.44 -9.22
N ILE A 144 -11.03 -1.03 -9.35
CA ILE A 144 -10.56 -0.27 -10.53
C ILE A 144 -10.75 -1.10 -11.81
N ALA A 145 -10.31 -2.35 -11.82
CA ALA A 145 -10.44 -3.22 -13.00
C ALA A 145 -11.84 -3.87 -13.09
N CYS A 146 -12.44 -4.19 -11.94
CA CYS A 146 -13.65 -5.01 -11.85
C CYS A 146 -14.92 -4.21 -11.49
N ALA A 147 -14.95 -2.89 -11.71
CA ALA A 147 -16.06 -2.02 -11.33
C ALA A 147 -17.44 -2.50 -11.82
N LEU A 148 -17.52 -3.15 -12.98
CA LEU A 148 -18.79 -3.62 -13.58
C LEU A 148 -19.32 -4.94 -13.02
N TYR A 149 -18.56 -5.61 -12.14
CA TYR A 149 -18.89 -6.94 -11.64
C TYR A 149 -19.46 -6.87 -10.21
N ASP A 150 -20.75 -7.20 -10.07
CA ASP A 150 -21.52 -7.11 -8.82
C ASP A 150 -20.98 -7.99 -7.68
N GLN A 151 -20.37 -9.12 -8.03
CA GLN A 151 -19.82 -10.06 -7.05
C GLN A 151 -18.74 -9.45 -6.15
N PHE A 152 -17.91 -8.55 -6.67
CA PHE A 152 -16.81 -7.96 -5.89
C PHE A 152 -17.30 -6.86 -4.96
N TRP A 153 -18.25 -6.04 -5.41
CA TRP A 153 -18.94 -5.05 -4.56
C TRP A 153 -19.66 -5.72 -3.40
N THR A 154 -20.42 -6.78 -3.67
CA THR A 154 -21.14 -7.53 -2.64
C THR A 154 -20.17 -8.16 -1.63
N LYS A 155 -19.05 -8.71 -2.10
CA LYS A 155 -18.00 -9.26 -1.23
C LYS A 155 -17.36 -8.17 -0.37
N TYR A 156 -17.07 -7.01 -0.96
CA TYR A 156 -16.47 -5.88 -0.24
C TYR A 156 -17.40 -5.31 0.82
N ALA A 157 -18.69 -5.13 0.50
CA ALA A 157 -19.68 -4.65 1.45
C ALA A 157 -19.86 -5.63 2.62
N ARG A 158 -19.92 -6.94 2.36
CA ARG A 158 -19.99 -7.98 3.41
C ARG A 158 -18.77 -8.00 4.31
N TRP A 159 -17.57 -7.87 3.76
CA TRP A 159 -16.34 -7.79 4.54
C TRP A 159 -16.32 -6.51 5.39
N THR A 160 -16.65 -5.36 4.77
CA THR A 160 -16.70 -4.06 5.44
C THR A 160 -17.73 -4.02 6.56
N GLN A 161 -18.90 -4.65 6.37
CA GLN A 161 -19.92 -4.76 7.41
C GLN A 161 -19.39 -5.47 8.66
N LYS A 162 -18.61 -6.53 8.47
CA LYS A 162 -18.04 -7.31 9.58
C LYS A 162 -16.94 -6.56 10.33
N GLN A 163 -16.10 -5.82 9.62
CA GLN A 163 -14.93 -5.15 10.22
C GLN A 163 -15.21 -3.71 10.69
N ARG A 164 -15.94 -2.92 9.88
CA ARG A 164 -16.12 -1.47 10.06
C ARG A 164 -17.58 -1.05 10.29
N GLY A 165 -18.48 -2.03 10.46
CA GLY A 165 -19.89 -1.79 10.74
C GLY A 165 -20.75 -1.46 9.51
N SER A 166 -22.04 -1.28 9.78
CA SER A 166 -23.09 -1.18 8.75
C SER A 166 -23.02 0.10 7.92
N ASP A 167 -22.66 1.24 8.51
CA ASP A 167 -22.62 2.51 7.77
C ASP A 167 -21.57 2.50 6.67
N SER A 168 -20.40 1.93 6.97
CA SER A 168 -19.34 1.72 5.98
C SER A 168 -19.80 0.80 4.84
N ALA A 169 -20.52 -0.28 5.14
CA ALA A 169 -21.06 -1.17 4.11
C ALA A 169 -22.13 -0.50 3.24
N ARG A 170 -22.96 0.37 3.82
CA ARG A 170 -23.95 1.17 3.09
C ARG A 170 -23.28 2.07 2.06
N GLU A 171 -22.16 2.68 2.42
CA GLU A 171 -21.39 3.52 1.49
C GLU A 171 -20.85 2.72 0.30
N ILE A 172 -20.35 1.50 0.54
CA ILE A 172 -19.91 0.62 -0.55
C ILE A 172 -21.07 0.27 -1.49
N TYR A 173 -22.26 -0.03 -0.96
CA TYR A 173 -23.43 -0.29 -1.80
C TYR A 173 -23.86 0.95 -2.61
N ARG A 174 -23.86 2.14 -2.00
CA ARG A 174 -24.16 3.40 -2.72
C ARG A 174 -23.18 3.64 -3.86
N ARG A 175 -21.87 3.49 -3.60
CA ARG A 175 -20.82 3.57 -4.64
C ARG A 175 -21.05 2.53 -5.74
N SER A 176 -21.46 1.30 -5.39
CA SER A 176 -21.69 0.24 -6.37
C SER A 176 -22.81 0.59 -7.36
N LEU A 177 -23.88 1.25 -6.88
CA LEU A 177 -25.01 1.69 -7.69
C LEU A 177 -24.66 2.91 -8.56
N GLN A 178 -23.74 3.77 -8.13
CA GLN A 178 -23.23 4.86 -8.98
C GLN A 178 -22.48 4.32 -10.19
N HIS A 179 -21.71 3.24 -10.03
CA HIS A 179 -20.97 2.61 -11.13
C HIS A 179 -21.88 1.75 -12.03
N ASN A 180 -22.90 1.11 -11.44
CA ASN A 180 -23.79 0.18 -12.14
C ASN A 180 -25.27 0.42 -11.77
N PRO A 181 -25.89 1.53 -12.21
CA PRO A 181 -27.24 1.90 -11.78
C PRO A 181 -28.33 0.92 -12.21
N GLY A 182 -28.13 0.19 -13.31
CA GLY A 182 -29.09 -0.81 -13.81
C GLY A 182 -28.90 -2.23 -13.27
N ASN A 183 -27.93 -2.46 -12.38
CA ASN A 183 -27.64 -3.82 -11.93
C ASN A 183 -28.62 -4.27 -10.84
N VAL A 184 -29.62 -5.06 -11.25
CA VAL A 184 -30.67 -5.60 -10.37
C VAL A 184 -30.08 -6.42 -9.21
N ARG A 185 -28.98 -7.15 -9.43
CA ARG A 185 -28.36 -7.97 -8.37
C ARG A 185 -27.80 -7.12 -7.25
N LEU A 186 -27.17 -5.98 -7.59
CA LEU A 186 -26.66 -5.04 -6.59
C LEU A 186 -27.80 -4.37 -5.81
N VAL A 187 -28.87 -3.95 -6.51
CA VAL A 187 -30.05 -3.36 -5.87
C VAL A 187 -30.68 -4.36 -4.91
N LEU A 188 -30.91 -5.61 -5.33
CA LEU A 188 -31.46 -6.66 -4.47
C LEU A 188 -30.55 -6.96 -3.28
N ALA A 189 -29.23 -7.02 -3.49
CA ALA A 189 -28.27 -7.25 -2.42
C ALA A 189 -28.28 -6.09 -1.40
N PHE A 190 -28.44 -4.85 -1.85
CA PHE A 190 -28.51 -3.69 -0.98
C PHE A 190 -29.83 -3.65 -0.20
N SER A 191 -30.96 -3.93 -0.83
CA SER A 191 -32.26 -4.02 -0.15
C SER A 191 -32.26 -5.10 0.92
N ALA A 192 -31.74 -6.30 0.61
CA ALA A 192 -31.62 -7.39 1.58
C ALA A 192 -30.69 -7.03 2.75
N PHE A 193 -29.64 -6.24 2.48
CA PHE A 193 -28.75 -5.73 3.52
C PHE A 193 -29.48 -4.77 4.46
N GLU A 194 -30.22 -3.77 3.95
CA GLU A 194 -30.97 -2.83 4.80
C GLU A 194 -32.08 -3.54 5.59
N GLU A 195 -32.81 -4.47 4.96
CA GLU A 195 -33.81 -5.27 5.66
C GLU A 195 -33.19 -6.06 6.82
N ALA A 196 -32.04 -6.69 6.62
CA ALA A 196 -31.32 -7.41 7.67
C ALA A 196 -30.77 -6.50 8.79
N LEU A 197 -30.65 -5.19 8.56
CA LEU A 197 -30.34 -4.22 9.62
C LEU A 197 -31.59 -3.84 10.40
N VAL A 198 -32.69 -3.58 9.70
CA VAL A 198 -33.98 -3.23 10.30
C VAL A 198 -34.51 -4.37 11.17
N LEU A 199 -34.38 -5.62 10.74
CA LEU A 199 -34.73 -6.80 11.56
C LEU A 199 -33.81 -6.98 12.79
N ARG A 200 -32.59 -6.45 12.76
CA ARG A 200 -31.69 -6.45 13.91
C ARG A 200 -31.99 -5.32 14.89
N SER A 201 -32.47 -4.16 14.40
CA SER A 201 -32.87 -3.04 15.26
C SER A 201 -34.28 -3.22 15.83
N HIS A 202 -35.18 -3.84 15.08
CA HIS A 202 -36.52 -4.20 15.48
C HIS A 202 -36.62 -5.72 15.45
N ALA A 203 -36.55 -6.38 16.61
CA ALA A 203 -36.83 -7.82 16.72
C ALA A 203 -38.32 -8.12 16.42
N ILE A 204 -38.78 -7.93 15.18
CA ILE A 204 -40.17 -8.09 14.72
C ILE A 204 -40.16 -8.69 13.28
N PRO A 205 -41.00 -9.70 12.96
CA PRO A 205 -40.86 -10.55 11.76
C PRO A 205 -41.16 -9.87 10.39
N PRO A 206 -40.70 -10.48 9.28
CA PRO A 206 -40.23 -9.77 8.08
C PRO A 206 -41.25 -9.61 6.93
N LEU A 207 -42.44 -9.04 7.17
CA LEU A 207 -43.43 -8.86 6.08
C LEU A 207 -44.00 -7.45 5.88
N SER A 208 -43.59 -6.44 6.65
CA SER A 208 -44.20 -5.09 6.55
C SER A 208 -43.47 -4.10 5.61
N LEU A 209 -42.26 -4.38 5.13
CA LEU A 209 -41.42 -3.37 4.47
C LEU A 209 -41.41 -3.38 2.94
N LEU A 210 -42.13 -4.29 2.28
CA LEU A 210 -42.20 -4.32 0.81
C LEU A 210 -42.96 -3.12 0.20
N VAL A 211 -43.50 -2.20 1.01
CA VAL A 211 -44.32 -1.07 0.54
C VAL A 211 -43.51 0.21 0.29
N PHE A 212 -42.27 0.35 0.79
CA PHE A 212 -41.60 1.66 0.79
C PHE A 212 -40.68 1.98 -0.42
N VAL A 213 -40.44 1.05 -1.36
CA VAL A 213 -39.55 1.30 -2.52
C VAL A 213 -40.33 1.67 -3.80
N ARG A 214 -41.60 2.05 -3.68
CA ARG A 214 -42.40 2.47 -4.85
C ARG A 214 -43.11 3.77 -4.53
N VAL A 215 -42.40 4.90 -4.66
CA VAL A 215 -42.86 6.23 -5.17
C VAL A 215 -41.72 7.22 -4.89
N GLU A 216 -40.80 7.37 -5.83
CA GLU A 216 -40.01 8.60 -6.05
C GLU A 216 -39.34 8.50 -7.42
N CYS A 217 -40.17 8.23 -8.44
CA CYS A 217 -39.79 8.31 -9.84
C CYS A 217 -41.06 8.72 -10.60
N SER A 218 -41.58 9.92 -10.29
CA SER A 218 -42.51 10.69 -11.12
C SER A 218 -42.77 12.06 -10.46
N SER A 219 -41.98 13.06 -10.83
CA SER A 219 -42.39 14.44 -11.10
C SER A 219 -41.25 15.16 -11.79
#